data_AF-A0A450USD7-F1
#
_entry.id   AF-A0A450USD7-F1
#
_cell.length_a   1.000
_cell.length_b   1.000
_cell.length_c   1.000
_cell.angle_alpha   90.00
_cell.angle_beta   90.00
_cell.angle_gamma   90.00
#
_symmetry.space_group_name_H-M   'P 1'
#
loop_
_entity.id
_entity.type
_entity.pdbx_description
1 polymer ?
#
loop_
_entity_poly.entity_id
_entity_poly.type
_entity_poly.pdbx_seq_one_letter_code
_entity_poly.pdbx_strand_id
1 'polypeptide(L)' 'MENESKREKVLRITLIRSKHGRLRKHQACLRGLGIRKIHKPIIVHDTPCIRGMIDRVAYMLRVEEVKRCV' A
#
# COMPACT_ATOMS: atom_id res chain seq x y z
N MET A 1 -22.93 -8.23 16.15
CA MET A 1 -23.24 -7.20 15.15
C MET A 1 -22.20 -7.34 14.05
N GLU A 2 -22.63 -7.95 12.96
CA GLU A 2 -21.81 -8.51 11.89
C GLU A 2 -21.07 -7.45 11.06
N ASN A 3 -19.97 -7.88 10.44
CA ASN A 3 -19.74 -7.54 9.04
C ASN A 3 -19.12 -8.75 8.34
N GLU A 4 -20.01 -9.68 7.99
CA GLU A 4 -19.78 -10.70 7.00
C GLU A 4 -19.57 -10.05 5.63
N SER A 5 -18.37 -10.25 5.09
CA SER A 5 -17.99 -10.26 3.66
C SER A 5 -16.53 -9.82 3.56
N LYS A 6 -15.63 -10.51 4.26
CA LYS A 6 -14.20 -10.35 3.99
C LYS A 6 -13.89 -11.15 2.72
N ARG A 7 -14.36 -10.65 1.58
CA ARG A 7 -13.57 -10.83 0.36
C ARG A 7 -12.19 -10.32 0.74
N GLU A 8 -11.18 -11.18 0.70
CA GLU A 8 -9.80 -10.77 0.95
C GLU A 8 -9.41 -9.76 -0.13
N LYS A 9 -9.74 -8.50 0.13
CA LYS A 9 -9.37 -7.38 -0.70
C LYS A 9 -7.89 -7.20 -0.45
N VAL A 10 -7.12 -7.48 -1.47
CA VAL A 10 -5.69 -7.27 -1.45
C VAL A 10 -5.36 -6.09 -2.35
N LEU A 11 -4.49 -5.24 -1.86
CA LEU A 11 -4.00 -4.06 -2.55
C LEU A 11 -2.65 -4.42 -3.15
N ARG A 12 -2.54 -4.27 -4.46
CA ARG A 12 -1.25 -4.28 -5.15
C ARG A 12 -0.70 -2.88 -5.15
N ILE A 13 0.39 -2.67 -4.43
CA ILE A 13 1.01 -1.37 -4.23
C ILE A 13 2.33 -1.34 -5.00
N THR A 14 2.49 -0.34 -5.86
CA THR A 14 3.71 -0.15 -6.64
C THR A 14 4.26 1.25 -6.40
N LEU A 15 5.55 1.35 -6.09
CA LEU A 15 6.22 2.64 -5.99
C LEU A 15 6.56 3.16 -7.39
N ILE A 16 5.93 4.26 -7.80
CA ILE A 16 6.16 4.91 -9.10
C ILE A 16 7.16 6.06 -9.02
N ARG A 17 7.32 6.67 -7.85
CA ARG A 17 8.23 7.80 -7.63
C ARG A 17 9.30 7.46 -6.61
N SER A 18 10.51 8.00 -6.80
CA SER A 18 11.62 7.78 -5.89
C SER A 18 11.36 8.37 -4.49
N LYS A 19 11.76 7.62 -3.46
CA LYS A 19 11.70 8.04 -2.04
C LYS A 19 12.84 8.96 -1.62
N HIS A 20 13.88 9.10 -2.44
CA HIS A 20 15.04 9.95 -2.16
C HIS A 20 14.64 11.44 -2.19
N GLY A 21 15.17 12.24 -1.26
CA GLY A 21 14.80 13.67 -1.12
C GLY A 21 13.41 13.92 -0.52
N ARG A 22 12.72 12.89 -0.01
CA ARG A 22 11.40 13.02 0.62
C ARG A 22 11.50 13.03 2.14
N LEU A 23 10.45 13.54 2.79
CA LEU A 23 10.32 13.58 4.25
C LEU A 23 10.64 12.22 4.88
N ARG A 24 11.40 12.22 5.97
CA ARG A 24 11.80 10.99 6.70
C ARG A 24 10.59 10.16 7.14
N LYS A 25 9.47 10.82 7.48
CA LYS A 25 8.19 10.17 7.82
C LYS A 25 7.65 9.33 6.67
N HIS A 26 7.62 9.88 5.45
CA HIS A 26 7.13 9.15 4.27
C HIS A 26 8.05 7.99 3.91
N GLN A 27 9.37 8.17 4.02
CA GLN A 27 10.32 7.09 3.83
C GLN A 27 10.14 5.96 4.87
N ALA A 28 9.80 6.31 6.12
CA ALA A 28 9.50 5.33 7.16
C ALA A 28 8.22 4.54 6.83
N CYS A 29 7.16 5.20 6.35
CA CYS A 29 5.95 4.52 5.88
C CYS A 29 6.25 3.53 4.75
N LEU A 30 7.02 3.94 3.74
CA LEU A 30 7.43 3.05 2.64
C LEU A 30 8.26 1.86 3.12
N ARG A 31 9.17 2.08 4.10
CA ARG A 31 9.93 0.99 4.73
C ARG A 31 9.05 0.05 5.54
N GLY A 32 8.08 0.58 6.29
CA GLY A 32 7.12 -0.20 7.08
C GLY A 32 6.20 -1.06 6.22
N LEU A 33 5.83 -0.59 5.02
CA LEU A 33 5.11 -1.37 4.01
C LEU A 33 6.00 -2.41 3.29
N GLY A 34 7.32 -2.41 3.51
CA GLY A 34 8.26 -3.33 2.85
C GLY A 34 8.70 -2.90 1.45
N ILE A 35 8.40 -1.67 1.03
CA ILE A 35 8.73 -1.14 -0.29
C ILE A 35 10.19 -0.69 -0.33
N ARG A 36 11.05 -1.51 -0.94
CA ARG A 36 12.49 -1.23 -1.08
C ARG A 36 12.88 -0.65 -2.45
N LYS A 37 12.28 -1.14 -3.54
CA LYS A 37 12.62 -0.79 -4.92
C LYS A 37 11.45 -0.11 -5.64
N ILE A 38 11.76 0.80 -6.56
CA ILE A 38 10.80 1.41 -7.50
C ILE A 38 10.31 0.32 -8.47
N HIS A 39 9.06 0.42 -8.91
CA HIS A 39 8.38 -0.51 -9.82
C HIS A 39 8.29 -1.97 -9.34
N LYS A 40 8.60 -2.25 -8.07
CA LYS A 40 8.36 -3.56 -7.47
C LYS A 40 6.97 -3.57 -6.82
N PRO A 41 5.98 -4.27 -7.41
CA PRO A 41 4.68 -4.41 -6.77
C PRO A 41 4.79 -5.29 -5.53
N ILE A 42 4.06 -4.93 -4.48
CA ILE A 42 3.83 -5.76 -3.31
C ILE A 42 2.34 -5.96 -3.12
N ILE A 43 1.95 -7.10 -2.55
CA ILE A 43 0.55 -7.41 -2.24
C ILE A 43 0.39 -7.26 -0.73
N VAL A 44 -0.61 -6.48 -0.33
CA VAL A 44 -0.88 -6.17 1.06
C VAL A 44 -2.37 -6.30 1.33
N HIS A 45 -2.76 -6.75 2.52
CA HIS A 45 -4.17 -6.80 2.90
C HIS A 45 -4.78 -5.41 3.03
N ASP A 46 -6.01 -5.25 2.57
CA ASP A 46 -6.79 -4.04 2.79
C ASP A 46 -7.24 -3.96 4.25
N THR A 47 -6.47 -3.22 5.07
CA THR A 47 -6.83 -2.87 6.44
C THR A 47 -6.90 -1.36 6.57
N PRO A 48 -7.77 -0.81 7.44
CA PRO A 48 -7.88 0.64 7.62
C PRO A 48 -6.57 1.29 8.06
N CYS A 49 -5.75 0.57 8.84
CA CYS A 49 -4.42 1.03 9.25
C CYS A 49 -3.48 1.18 8.05
N ILE A 50 -3.46 0.19 7.14
CA ILE A 50 -2.62 0.20 5.94
C ILE A 50 -3.10 1.27 4.95
N ARG A 51 -4.42 1.43 4.77
CA ARG A 51 -4.98 2.53 3.97
C ARG A 51 -4.53 3.89 4.51
N GLY A 52 -4.61 4.12 5.82
CA GLY A 52 -4.13 5.37 6.41
C GLY A 52 -2.63 5.63 6.21
N MET A 53 -1.80 4.57 6.16
CA MET A 53 -0.40 4.69 5.79
C MET A 53 -0.24 5.05 4.31
N ILE A 54 -1.01 4.42 3.42
CA ILE A 54 -0.99 4.65 1.98
C ILE A 54 -1.42 6.07 1.64
N ASP A 55 -2.48 6.59 2.26
CA ASP A 55 -3.02 7.93 1.97
C ASP A 55 -1.95 9.03 2.17
N ARG A 56 -1.10 8.89 3.19
CA ARG A 56 0.02 9.82 3.44
C ARG A 56 1.06 9.82 2.32
N VAL A 57 1.22 8.71 1.62
CA VAL A 57 2.22 8.53 0.54
C VAL A 57 1.58 8.28 -0.83
N ALA A 58 0.27 8.55 -0.97
CA ALA A 58 -0.52 8.21 -2.16
C ALA A 58 0.07 8.81 -3.44
N TYR A 59 0.63 10.03 -3.37
CA TYR A 59 1.26 10.71 -4.51
C TYR A 59 2.53 10.03 -5.06
N MET A 60 3.07 9.02 -4.36
CA MET A 60 4.25 8.24 -4.80
C MET A 60 3.89 6.79 -5.18
N LEU A 61 2.68 6.36 -4.86
CA LEU A 61 2.25 4.97 -4.99
C LEU A 61 1.18 4.85 -6.06
N ARG A 62 1.25 3.77 -6.82
CA ARG A 62 0.16 3.26 -7.64
C ARG A 62 -0.48 2.12 -6.87
N VAL A 63 -1.75 2.27 -6.52
CA VAL A 63 -2.51 1.28 -5.77
C VAL A 63 -3.53 0.67 -6.71
N GLU A 64 -3.56 -0.65 -6.78
CA GLU A 64 -4.51 -1.40 -7.59
C GLU A 64 -5.22 -2.41 -6.69
N GLU A 65 -6.54 -2.36 -6.66
CA GLU A 65 -7.32 -3.34 -5.91
C GLU A 65 -7.39 -4.64 -6.71
N VAL A 66 -6.78 -5.69 -6.18
CA VAL A 66 -6.85 -7.02 -6.79
C VAL A 66 -7.89 -7.81 -6.02
N LYS A 67 -9.02 -8.08 -6.68
CA LYS A 67 -9.99 -9.05 -6.18
C LYS A 67 -9.44 -10.44 -6.51
N ARG A 68 -9.10 -11.23 -5.49
CA ARG A 68 -8.91 -12.66 -5.71
C ARG A 68 -10.31 -13.24 -5.92
N CYS A 69 -10.68 -13.48 -7.18
CA CYS A 69 -11.78 -14.40 -7.48
C CYS A 69 -11.19 -15.80 -7.41
N VAL A 70 -11.56 -16.55 -6.38
CA VAL A 70 -11.58 -18.01 -6.42
C VAL A 70 -13.02 -18.41 -6.18
#